data_AF-A0A2D7CN10-F1
#
_entry.id   AF-A0A2D7CN10-F1
#
_cell.length_a   1.000
_cell.length_b   1.000
_cell.length_c   1.000
_cell.angle_alpha   90.00
_cell.angle_beta   90.00
_cell.angle_gamma   90.00
#
_symmetry.space_group_name_H-M   'P 1'
#
loop_
_entity.id
_entity.type
_entity.pdbx_description
1 polymer ?
#
loop_
_entity_poly.entity_id
_entity_poly.type
_entity_poly.pdbx_seq_one_letter_code
_entity_poly.pdbx_strand_id
1 'polypeptide(L)'
;MADLHFLTAVQLSEKIKSKKISCLEMLDLFLARTEKFNPNLNAIIYLDKEAARERAKEADEALAKGESWGALHGVPMTVKENFNIAGQPSTWGVPDLKNNIAKEDALAVKRMKAIGVNFFGKTNVPLLLSDWQSFNEIYGTTNNPWDLNRTPGGSSGGSAAALAAGMTGLDAGSDIGASIRNPAHYCGVFGHKPSMGILPTLGCAFPGGHVPPDISVIGPLA
;
A
#
# COMPACT_ATOMS: atom_id res chain seq x y z
N MET A 1 9.57 -24.48 -1.48
CA MET A 1 8.79 -23.62 -2.40
C MET A 1 9.43 -22.26 -2.35
N ALA A 2 9.69 -21.62 -3.50
CA ALA A 2 10.20 -20.24 -3.50
C ALA A 2 9.28 -19.34 -2.65
N ASP A 3 9.85 -18.38 -1.94
CA ASP A 3 9.10 -17.42 -1.13
C ASP A 3 8.24 -16.52 -2.04
N LEU A 4 7.06 -17.02 -2.42
CA LEU A 4 6.12 -16.37 -3.33
C LEU A 4 5.83 -14.92 -2.93
N HIS A 5 5.83 -14.64 -1.62
CA HIS A 5 5.58 -13.32 -1.03
C HIS A 5 6.71 -12.29 -1.24
N PHE A 6 7.90 -12.72 -1.69
CA PHE A 6 9.02 -11.82 -2.04
C PHE A 6 9.26 -11.73 -3.55
N LEU A 7 8.38 -12.31 -4.36
CA LEU A 7 8.44 -12.10 -5.80
C LEU A 7 8.03 -10.68 -6.16
N THR A 8 8.63 -10.15 -7.23
CA THR A 8 8.26 -8.82 -7.72
C THR A 8 6.81 -8.80 -8.21
N ALA A 9 6.16 -7.63 -8.20
CA ALA A 9 4.80 -7.48 -8.73
C ALA A 9 4.64 -8.01 -10.17
N VAL A 10 5.68 -7.90 -11.00
CA VAL A 10 5.71 -8.46 -12.36
C VAL A 10 5.68 -10.00 -12.31
N GLN A 11 6.54 -10.62 -11.50
CA GLN A 11 6.57 -12.07 -11.33
C GLN A 11 5.27 -12.62 -10.71
N LEU A 12 4.67 -11.89 -9.77
CA LEU A 12 3.34 -12.22 -9.22
C LEU A 12 2.28 -12.19 -10.32
N SER A 13 2.26 -11.12 -11.14
CA SER A 13 1.32 -11.01 -12.26
C SER A 13 1.53 -12.11 -13.30
N GLU A 14 2.76 -12.46 -13.64
CA GLU A 14 3.08 -13.54 -14.57
C GLU A 14 2.57 -14.90 -14.08
N LYS A 15 2.70 -15.19 -12.78
CA LYS A 15 2.15 -16.42 -12.19
C LYS A 15 0.63 -16.47 -12.25
N ILE A 16 -0.04 -15.35 -11.96
CA ILE A 16 -1.50 -15.23 -12.10
C ILE A 16 -1.92 -15.44 -13.55
N LYS A 17 -1.35 -14.68 -14.49
CA LYS A 17 -1.69 -14.74 -15.92
C LYS A 17 -1.44 -16.10 -16.55
N SER A 18 -0.41 -16.81 -16.09
CA SER A 18 -0.11 -18.19 -16.49
C SER A 18 -0.91 -19.26 -15.74
N LYS A 19 -1.87 -18.86 -14.89
CA LYS A 19 -2.74 -19.72 -14.07
C LYS A 19 -1.96 -20.70 -13.18
N LYS A 20 -0.74 -20.32 -12.76
CA LYS A 20 0.07 -21.09 -11.80
C LYS A 20 -0.37 -20.88 -10.36
N ILE A 21 -1.08 -19.80 -10.10
CA ILE A 21 -1.74 -19.43 -8.85
C ILE A 21 -2.91 -18.52 -9.22
N SER A 22 -4.04 -18.66 -8.55
CA SER A 22 -5.18 -17.77 -8.76
C SER A 22 -4.98 -16.42 -8.06
N CYS A 23 -5.78 -15.42 -8.43
CA CYS A 23 -5.81 -14.12 -7.76
C CYS A 23 -6.24 -14.30 -6.30
N LEU A 24 -7.22 -15.18 -6.05
CA LEU A 24 -7.71 -15.47 -4.70
C LEU A 24 -6.64 -16.17 -3.84
N GLU A 25 -5.96 -17.18 -4.39
CA GLU A 25 -4.85 -17.87 -3.69
C GLU A 25 -3.70 -16.90 -3.37
N MET A 26 -3.38 -16.00 -4.29
CA MET A 26 -2.36 -14.97 -4.06
C MET A 26 -2.78 -13.98 -2.96
N LEU A 27 -4.04 -13.56 -2.95
CA LEU A 27 -4.57 -12.68 -1.91
C LEU A 27 -4.54 -13.36 -0.54
N ASP A 28 -5.04 -14.61 -0.46
CA ASP A 28 -5.06 -15.36 0.80
C ASP A 28 -3.64 -15.60 1.35
N LEU A 29 -2.64 -15.74 0.46
CA LEU A 29 -1.23 -15.78 0.87
C LEU A 29 -0.79 -14.50 1.58
N PHE A 30 -1.08 -13.31 1.05
CA PHE A 30 -0.71 -12.05 1.70
C PHE A 30 -1.55 -11.75 2.95
N LEU A 31 -2.82 -12.14 2.96
CA LEU A 31 -3.68 -12.04 4.15
C LEU A 31 -3.16 -12.92 5.29
N ALA A 32 -2.75 -14.17 5.00
CA ALA A 32 -2.17 -15.08 6.00
C ALA A 32 -0.86 -14.54 6.57
N ARG A 33 -0.03 -13.90 5.73
CA ARG A 33 1.18 -13.21 6.22
C ARG A 33 0.85 -12.01 7.08
N THR A 34 -0.14 -11.21 6.67
CA THR A 34 -0.62 -10.07 7.46
C THR A 34 -1.09 -10.54 8.83
N GLU A 35 -1.90 -11.59 8.90
CA GLU A 35 -2.37 -12.17 10.17
C GLU A 35 -1.21 -12.63 11.06
N LYS A 36 -0.17 -13.24 10.48
CA LYS A 36 0.99 -13.73 11.22
C LYS A 36 1.91 -12.63 11.75
N PHE A 37 2.22 -11.61 10.94
CA PHE A 37 3.29 -10.65 11.24
C PHE A 37 2.79 -9.28 11.68
N ASN A 38 1.64 -8.83 11.19
CA ASN A 38 1.14 -7.49 11.46
C ASN A 38 0.82 -7.21 12.94
N PRO A 39 0.40 -8.16 13.80
CA PRO A 39 0.16 -7.87 15.22
C PRO A 39 1.36 -7.27 15.97
N ASN A 40 2.60 -7.63 15.58
CA ASN A 40 3.82 -7.08 16.19
C ASN A 40 4.35 -5.82 15.47
N LEU A 41 4.00 -5.66 14.19
CA LEU A 41 4.52 -4.60 13.33
C LEU A 41 3.59 -3.41 13.23
N ASN A 42 2.28 -3.62 13.26
CA ASN A 42 1.24 -2.61 13.07
C ASN A 42 1.46 -1.75 11.81
N ALA A 43 1.82 -2.41 10.71
CA ALA A 43 2.17 -1.79 9.44
C ALA A 43 0.94 -1.59 8.53
N ILE A 44 0.02 -2.54 8.51
CA ILE A 44 -1.26 -2.47 7.77
C ILE A 44 -2.37 -2.17 8.78
N ILE A 45 -2.99 -1.00 8.69
CA ILE A 45 -3.92 -0.45 9.70
C ILE A 45 -5.39 -0.52 9.30
N TYR A 46 -5.64 -0.91 8.07
CA TYR A 46 -6.98 -1.11 7.54
C TYR A 46 -6.93 -2.27 6.55
N LEU A 47 -7.93 -3.14 6.63
CA LEU A 47 -8.10 -4.29 5.75
C LEU A 47 -9.55 -4.33 5.28
N ASP A 48 -9.75 -4.56 4.00
CA ASP A 48 -11.07 -4.80 3.39
C ASP A 48 -11.06 -6.20 2.77
N LYS A 49 -11.10 -7.22 3.64
CA LYS A 49 -10.87 -8.62 3.26
C LYS A 49 -11.97 -9.12 2.33
N GLU A 50 -13.20 -8.73 2.62
CA GLU A 50 -14.40 -9.13 1.90
C GLU A 50 -14.36 -8.59 0.47
N ALA A 51 -14.21 -7.27 0.30
CA ALA A 51 -14.15 -6.67 -1.04
C ALA A 51 -12.92 -7.12 -1.83
N ALA A 52 -11.76 -7.29 -1.16
CA ALA A 52 -10.56 -7.79 -1.81
C ALA A 52 -10.75 -9.23 -2.33
N ARG A 53 -11.43 -10.11 -1.58
CA ARG A 53 -11.73 -11.48 -2.01
C ARG A 53 -12.74 -11.53 -3.13
N GLU A 54 -13.76 -10.68 -3.10
CA GLU A 54 -14.72 -10.55 -4.19
C GLU A 54 -14.02 -10.12 -5.48
N ARG A 55 -13.22 -9.05 -5.42
CA ARG A 55 -12.41 -8.58 -6.55
C ARG A 55 -11.43 -9.62 -7.08
N ALA A 56 -10.83 -10.43 -6.20
CA ALA A 56 -9.94 -11.51 -6.62
C ALA A 56 -10.69 -12.59 -7.40
N LYS A 57 -11.89 -12.97 -6.96
CA LYS A 57 -12.75 -13.94 -7.67
C LYS A 57 -13.18 -13.41 -9.04
N GLU A 58 -13.59 -12.14 -9.10
CA GLU A 58 -13.92 -11.48 -10.38
C GLU A 58 -12.72 -11.50 -11.36
N ALA A 59 -11.50 -11.30 -10.86
CA ALA A 59 -10.29 -11.36 -11.67
C ALA A 59 -10.05 -12.78 -12.21
N ASP A 60 -10.18 -13.79 -11.36
CA ASP A 60 -10.06 -15.20 -11.74
C ASP A 60 -11.11 -15.61 -12.79
N GLU A 61 -12.37 -15.16 -12.63
CA GLU A 61 -13.45 -15.39 -13.59
C GLU A 61 -13.18 -14.72 -14.94
N ALA A 62 -12.69 -13.47 -14.93
CA ALA A 62 -12.29 -12.77 -16.15
C ALA A 62 -11.16 -13.52 -16.86
N LEU A 63 -10.14 -13.96 -16.13
CA LEU A 63 -9.02 -14.72 -16.68
C LEU A 63 -9.43 -16.09 -17.22
N ALA A 64 -10.44 -16.72 -16.60
CA ALA A 64 -11.02 -17.96 -17.09
C ALA A 64 -11.70 -17.77 -18.47
N LYS A 65 -12.32 -16.61 -18.70
CA LYS A 65 -12.94 -16.19 -19.98
C LYS A 65 -11.92 -15.68 -21.02
N GLY A 66 -10.63 -15.62 -20.67
CA GLY A 66 -9.58 -15.08 -21.55
C GLY A 66 -9.46 -13.56 -21.52
N GLU A 67 -10.13 -12.89 -20.58
CA GLU A 67 -10.06 -11.44 -20.39
C GLU A 67 -8.92 -11.09 -19.43
N SER A 68 -8.19 -10.00 -19.72
CA SER A 68 -7.15 -9.48 -18.85
C SER A 68 -7.39 -8.01 -18.52
N TRP A 69 -7.34 -7.68 -17.24
CA TRP A 69 -7.48 -6.29 -16.76
C TRP A 69 -6.20 -5.46 -16.87
N GLY A 70 -5.13 -6.02 -17.44
CA GLY A 70 -3.90 -5.28 -17.73
C GLY A 70 -2.65 -5.79 -17.01
N ALA A 71 -1.68 -4.89 -16.83
CA ALA A 71 -0.31 -5.23 -16.44
C ALA A 71 -0.21 -5.94 -15.09
N LEU A 72 -1.09 -5.62 -14.13
CA LEU A 72 -1.12 -6.16 -12.77
C LEU A 72 -2.44 -6.86 -12.47
N HIS A 73 -3.04 -7.52 -13.48
CA HIS A 73 -4.30 -8.26 -13.34
C HIS A 73 -4.32 -9.13 -12.08
N GLY A 74 -5.23 -8.81 -11.16
CA GLY A 74 -5.51 -9.54 -9.93
C GLY A 74 -4.44 -9.41 -8.82
N VAL A 75 -3.35 -8.67 -9.04
CA VAL A 75 -2.24 -8.60 -8.10
C VAL A 75 -2.67 -7.89 -6.80
N PRO A 76 -2.58 -8.55 -5.63
CA PRO A 76 -2.84 -7.93 -4.34
C PRO A 76 -1.80 -6.86 -4.01
N MET A 77 -2.24 -5.72 -3.50
CA MET A 77 -1.38 -4.59 -3.16
C MET A 77 -1.92 -3.82 -1.94
N THR A 78 -1.03 -3.30 -1.11
CA THR A 78 -1.37 -2.28 -0.10
C THR A 78 -1.00 -0.88 -0.58
N VAL A 79 -1.54 0.14 0.08
CA VAL A 79 -1.19 1.54 -0.23
C VAL A 79 -1.12 2.38 1.04
N LYS A 80 -0.24 3.38 1.07
CA LYS A 80 -0.16 4.34 2.18
C LYS A 80 -1.52 4.98 2.49
N GLU A 81 -1.81 5.14 3.79
CA GLU A 81 -3.12 5.57 4.29
C GLU A 81 -3.71 6.80 3.60
N ASN A 82 -2.88 7.80 3.32
CA ASN A 82 -3.31 9.07 2.74
C ASN A 82 -3.74 9.00 1.26
N PHE A 83 -3.56 7.86 0.60
CA PHE A 83 -4.07 7.67 -0.76
C PHE A 83 -5.56 7.35 -0.67
N ASN A 84 -6.41 8.25 -1.15
CA ASN A 84 -7.84 8.03 -1.11
C ASN A 84 -8.24 6.77 -1.91
N ILE A 85 -9.00 5.89 -1.26
CA ILE A 85 -9.77 4.82 -1.89
C ILE A 85 -11.22 5.06 -1.46
N ALA A 86 -12.14 5.18 -2.42
CA ALA A 86 -13.54 5.46 -2.12
C ALA A 86 -14.12 4.43 -1.14
N GLY A 87 -14.79 4.91 -0.09
CA GLY A 87 -15.36 4.08 0.97
C GLY A 87 -14.36 3.66 2.07
N GLN A 88 -13.08 3.97 1.94
CA GLN A 88 -12.05 3.62 2.93
C GLN A 88 -11.56 4.85 3.71
N PRO A 89 -10.96 4.65 4.91
CA PRO A 89 -10.38 5.73 5.70
C PRO A 89 -9.26 6.49 4.95
N SER A 90 -9.18 7.80 5.22
CA SER A 90 -8.07 8.69 4.83
C SER A 90 -7.91 9.78 5.89
N THR A 91 -7.31 9.42 7.01
CA THR A 91 -7.29 10.16 8.28
C THR A 91 -6.03 10.98 8.47
N TRP A 92 -4.96 10.70 7.72
CA TRP A 92 -3.66 11.37 7.86
C TRP A 92 -3.03 11.20 9.26
N GLY A 93 -3.49 10.21 10.02
CA GLY A 93 -3.13 10.04 11.44
C GLY A 93 -3.64 11.16 12.34
N VAL A 94 -4.55 12.03 11.88
CA VAL A 94 -5.08 13.17 12.63
C VAL A 94 -6.33 12.74 13.41
N PRO A 95 -6.35 12.80 14.76
CA PRO A 95 -7.47 12.31 15.57
C PRO A 95 -8.84 12.87 15.18
N ASP A 96 -8.91 14.15 14.81
CA ASP A 96 -10.15 14.81 14.36
C ASP A 96 -10.67 14.26 13.02
N LEU A 97 -9.80 13.64 12.22
CA LEU A 97 -10.12 13.00 10.95
C LEU A 97 -10.30 11.48 11.07
N LYS A 98 -10.38 10.91 12.28
CA LYS A 98 -10.52 9.44 12.48
C LYS A 98 -11.72 8.82 11.75
N ASN A 99 -12.77 9.60 11.54
CA ASN A 99 -13.98 9.18 10.82
C ASN A 99 -14.03 9.71 9.37
N ASN A 100 -12.93 10.25 8.84
CA ASN A 100 -12.87 10.73 7.47
C ASN A 100 -12.78 9.55 6.50
N ILE A 101 -13.87 9.33 5.76
CA ILE A 101 -13.97 8.33 4.72
C ILE A 101 -13.87 9.01 3.36
N ALA A 102 -12.94 8.54 2.53
CA ALA A 102 -12.75 9.10 1.20
C ALA A 102 -13.97 8.85 0.31
N LYS A 103 -14.42 9.89 -0.40
CA LYS A 103 -15.57 9.81 -1.32
C LYS A 103 -15.19 9.33 -2.72
N GLU A 104 -13.94 9.54 -3.11
CA GLU A 104 -13.43 9.21 -4.43
C GLU A 104 -12.03 8.62 -4.34
N ASP A 105 -11.70 7.74 -5.28
CA ASP A 105 -10.33 7.25 -5.44
C ASP A 105 -9.37 8.38 -5.85
N ALA A 106 -8.16 8.34 -5.30
CA ALA A 106 -7.03 9.09 -5.82
C ALA A 106 -6.75 8.72 -7.28
N LEU A 107 -6.21 9.65 -8.08
CA LEU A 107 -5.94 9.39 -9.50
C LEU A 107 -4.96 8.22 -9.68
N ALA A 108 -3.96 8.10 -8.81
CA ALA A 108 -3.04 6.98 -8.80
C ALA A 108 -3.75 5.65 -8.51
N VAL A 109 -4.68 5.63 -7.55
CA VAL A 109 -5.52 4.45 -7.24
C VAL A 109 -6.40 4.08 -8.43
N LYS A 110 -7.08 5.04 -9.06
CA LYS A 110 -7.89 4.80 -10.28
C LYS A 110 -7.04 4.13 -11.37
N ARG A 111 -5.84 4.64 -11.63
CA ARG A 111 -4.91 4.09 -12.63
C ARG A 111 -4.43 2.69 -12.27
N MET A 112 -4.12 2.42 -11.00
CA MET A 112 -3.71 1.09 -10.53
C MET A 112 -4.86 0.08 -10.62
N LYS A 113 -6.08 0.45 -10.21
CA LYS A 113 -7.28 -0.39 -10.39
C LYS A 113 -7.55 -0.71 -11.87
N ALA A 114 -7.34 0.27 -12.76
CA ALA A 114 -7.54 0.11 -14.20
C ALA A 114 -6.56 -0.86 -14.88
N ILE A 115 -5.39 -1.12 -14.27
CA ILE A 115 -4.45 -2.16 -14.72
C ILE A 115 -4.59 -3.47 -13.94
N GLY A 116 -5.66 -3.60 -13.15
CA GLY A 116 -6.08 -4.82 -12.50
C GLY A 116 -5.61 -5.03 -11.06
N VAL A 117 -4.99 -4.03 -10.42
CA VAL A 117 -4.57 -4.13 -9.01
C VAL A 117 -5.77 -4.41 -8.10
N ASN A 118 -5.56 -5.27 -7.11
CA ASN A 118 -6.50 -5.58 -6.03
C ASN A 118 -5.99 -4.99 -4.70
N PHE A 119 -6.54 -3.85 -4.29
CA PHE A 119 -6.17 -3.23 -3.01
C PHE A 119 -6.82 -3.97 -1.85
N PHE A 120 -6.05 -4.54 -0.94
CA PHE A 120 -6.58 -5.29 0.21
C PHE A 120 -6.38 -4.61 1.56
N GLY A 121 -5.55 -3.57 1.62
CA GLY A 121 -5.31 -2.84 2.87
C GLY A 121 -4.56 -1.53 2.71
N LYS A 122 -4.51 -0.77 3.80
CA LYS A 122 -3.80 0.52 3.88
C LYS A 122 -2.72 0.50 4.93
N THR A 123 -1.59 1.13 4.64
CA THR A 123 -0.41 1.11 5.50
C THR A 123 -0.26 2.36 6.36
N ASN A 124 0.22 2.16 7.58
CA ASN A 124 0.25 3.15 8.66
C ASN A 124 1.14 4.37 8.35
N VAL A 125 0.77 5.50 8.95
CA VAL A 125 1.38 6.82 8.75
C VAL A 125 1.56 7.55 10.09
N PRO A 126 2.50 8.49 10.21
CA PRO A 126 2.53 9.41 11.33
C PRO A 126 1.45 10.49 11.25
N LEU A 127 1.18 11.14 12.38
CA LEU A 127 0.39 12.36 12.45
C LEU A 127 0.84 13.36 11.35
N LEU A 128 -0.11 13.83 10.54
CA LEU A 128 0.12 14.78 9.43
C LEU A 128 1.15 14.30 8.39
N LEU A 129 1.45 13.00 8.35
CA LEU A 129 2.53 12.44 7.53
C LEU A 129 3.91 13.08 7.81
N SER A 130 4.11 13.62 9.02
CA SER A 130 5.18 14.57 9.33
C SER A 130 6.11 14.08 10.45
N ASP A 131 6.57 12.83 10.35
CA ASP A 131 7.57 12.26 11.26
C ASP A 131 8.40 11.19 10.53
N TRP A 132 9.58 10.88 11.06
CA TRP A 132 10.43 9.74 10.69
C TRP A 132 10.20 8.49 11.56
N GLN A 133 9.10 8.47 12.32
CA GLN A 133 8.50 7.28 12.93
C GLN A 133 7.02 7.25 12.56
N SER A 134 6.53 6.21 11.89
CA SER A 134 5.08 6.05 11.65
C SER A 134 4.33 5.74 12.95
N PHE A 135 3.84 6.77 13.65
CA PHE A 135 2.97 6.64 14.82
C PHE A 135 1.86 7.72 14.83
N ASN A 136 0.68 7.35 15.31
CA ASN A 136 -0.42 8.28 15.54
C ASN A 136 -1.39 7.70 16.59
N GLU A 137 -2.29 8.53 17.13
CA GLU A 137 -3.22 8.10 18.18
C GLU A 137 -4.37 7.20 17.68
N ILE A 138 -4.65 7.19 16.37
CA ILE A 138 -5.74 6.39 15.78
C ILE A 138 -5.32 4.93 15.67
N TYR A 139 -4.12 4.70 15.13
CA TYR A 139 -3.65 3.37 14.74
C TYR A 139 -2.49 2.88 15.59
N GLY A 140 -1.86 3.72 16.42
CA GLY A 140 -0.65 3.38 17.16
C GLY A 140 0.61 3.43 16.31
N THR A 141 1.65 2.72 16.78
CA THR A 141 3.02 2.81 16.25
C THR A 141 3.36 1.62 15.36
N THR A 142 3.97 1.86 14.20
CA THR A 142 4.59 0.82 13.37
C THR A 142 6.01 0.50 13.86
N ASN A 143 6.40 -0.77 13.92
CA ASN A 143 7.76 -1.20 14.28
C ASN A 143 8.55 -1.73 13.07
N ASN A 144 9.88 -1.69 13.14
CA ASN A 144 10.75 -2.22 12.09
C ASN A 144 10.77 -3.76 12.10
N PRO A 145 10.59 -4.44 10.96
CA PRO A 145 10.60 -5.91 10.89
C PRO A 145 11.96 -6.56 11.18
N TRP A 146 13.06 -5.79 11.11
CA TRP A 146 14.40 -6.28 11.45
C TRP A 146 14.71 -6.23 12.95
N ASP A 147 14.09 -5.30 13.68
CA ASP A 147 14.20 -5.15 15.13
C ASP A 147 12.97 -4.38 15.64
N LEU A 148 12.11 -5.05 16.40
CA LEU A 148 10.84 -4.49 16.88
C LEU A 148 11.02 -3.29 17.83
N ASN A 149 12.25 -3.05 18.33
CA ASN A 149 12.58 -1.87 19.15
C ASN A 149 13.06 -0.67 18.32
N ARG A 150 12.98 -0.74 16.98
CA ARG A 150 13.46 0.31 16.07
C ARG A 150 12.33 0.87 15.21
N THR A 151 12.55 2.11 14.77
CA THR A 151 11.68 2.78 13.80
C THR A 151 11.75 2.09 12.43
N PRO A 152 10.61 1.89 11.75
CA PRO A 152 10.57 1.55 10.33
C PRO A 152 10.80 2.79 9.45
N GLY A 153 11.02 3.96 10.04
CA GLY A 153 11.04 5.25 9.37
C GLY A 153 9.65 5.88 9.30
N GLY A 154 9.60 7.04 8.66
CA GLY A 154 8.36 7.70 8.30
C GLY A 154 8.56 8.72 7.17
N SER A 155 7.50 9.17 6.52
CA SER A 155 6.11 8.89 6.86
C SER A 155 5.48 7.67 6.16
N SER A 156 6.18 7.01 5.23
CA SER A 156 5.74 5.76 4.60
C SER A 156 6.29 4.51 5.33
N GLY A 157 6.38 4.59 6.66
CA GLY A 157 6.93 3.52 7.52
C GLY A 157 6.13 2.22 7.45
N GLY A 158 4.80 2.32 7.44
CA GLY A 158 3.92 1.15 7.25
C GLY A 158 4.17 0.46 5.91
N SER A 159 4.28 1.22 4.82
CA SER A 159 4.57 0.69 3.48
C SER A 159 5.87 -0.12 3.47
N ALA A 160 6.95 0.46 4.01
CA ALA A 160 8.26 -0.19 4.01
C ALA A 160 8.32 -1.41 4.93
N ALA A 161 7.70 -1.33 6.11
CA ALA A 161 7.62 -2.45 7.04
C ALA A 161 6.77 -3.61 6.46
N ALA A 162 5.66 -3.30 5.78
CA ALA A 162 4.82 -4.31 5.14
C ALA A 162 5.56 -5.04 4.01
N LEU A 163 6.30 -4.32 3.16
CA LEU A 163 7.13 -4.91 2.11
C LEU A 163 8.26 -5.78 2.67
N ALA A 164 9.03 -5.26 3.62
CA ALA A 164 10.15 -6.00 4.22
C ALA A 164 9.69 -7.26 4.97
N ALA A 165 8.49 -7.23 5.56
CA ALA A 165 7.87 -8.39 6.18
C ALA A 165 7.16 -9.32 5.17
N GLY A 166 7.21 -9.03 3.87
CA GLY A 166 6.54 -9.79 2.81
C GLY A 166 5.02 -9.83 2.95
N MET A 167 4.40 -8.82 3.57
CA MET A 167 2.95 -8.72 3.71
C MET A 167 2.29 -8.14 2.45
N THR A 168 3.07 -7.57 1.53
CA THR A 168 2.67 -7.12 0.19
C THR A 168 3.86 -7.26 -0.77
N GLY A 169 3.61 -7.30 -2.09
CA GLY A 169 4.66 -7.33 -3.13
C GLY A 169 4.92 -5.99 -3.83
N LEU A 170 4.13 -4.96 -3.50
CA LEU A 170 4.25 -3.58 -3.99
C LEU A 170 3.49 -2.66 -3.03
N ASP A 171 3.94 -1.43 -2.85
CA ASP A 171 3.19 -0.36 -2.15
C ASP A 171 3.44 0.99 -2.83
N ALA A 172 2.61 1.99 -2.53
CA ALA A 172 2.80 3.35 -2.98
C ALA A 172 2.72 4.32 -1.78
N GLY A 173 3.73 5.19 -1.68
CA GLY A 173 3.87 6.18 -0.63
C GLY A 173 4.00 7.60 -1.17
N SER A 174 4.26 8.53 -0.24
CA SER A 174 4.52 9.94 -0.54
C SER A 174 5.83 10.40 0.08
N ASP A 175 6.53 11.31 -0.58
CA ASP A 175 7.84 11.84 -0.18
C ASP A 175 7.86 13.36 -0.36
N ILE A 176 8.09 14.06 0.75
CA ILE A 176 8.40 15.49 0.79
C ILE A 176 9.82 15.68 1.35
N GLY A 177 10.08 15.14 2.55
CA GLY A 177 11.35 15.17 3.25
C GLY A 177 11.91 13.77 3.50
N ALA A 178 12.02 12.96 2.44
CA ALA A 178 12.49 11.57 2.45
C ALA A 178 11.48 10.54 2.98
N SER A 179 10.18 10.88 2.95
CA SER A 179 9.14 10.00 3.49
C SER A 179 8.91 8.69 2.72
N ILE A 180 9.49 8.49 1.53
CA ILE A 180 9.62 7.17 0.87
C ILE A 180 11.02 6.61 1.15
N ARG A 181 12.05 7.43 0.93
CA ARG A 181 13.46 7.00 0.93
C ARG A 181 13.97 6.56 2.31
N ASN A 182 13.62 7.28 3.38
CA ASN A 182 14.07 6.95 4.74
C ASN A 182 13.46 5.60 5.22
N PRO A 183 12.13 5.38 5.14
CA PRO A 183 11.58 4.08 5.47
C PRO A 183 12.15 2.93 4.63
N ALA A 184 12.32 3.15 3.32
CA ALA A 184 12.89 2.16 2.43
C ALA A 184 14.32 1.77 2.87
N HIS A 185 15.14 2.77 3.19
CA HIS A 185 16.49 2.55 3.73
C HIS A 185 16.48 1.80 5.06
N TYR A 186 15.62 2.19 6.01
CA TYR A 186 15.59 1.59 7.35
C TYR A 186 15.04 0.16 7.36
N CYS A 187 14.11 -0.16 6.45
CA CYS A 187 13.51 -1.48 6.31
C CYS A 187 14.19 -2.34 5.25
N GLY A 188 15.23 -1.87 4.56
CA GLY A 188 15.98 -2.66 3.59
C GLY A 188 15.20 -3.02 2.32
N VAL A 189 14.36 -2.11 1.83
CA VAL A 189 13.58 -2.25 0.58
C VAL A 189 13.88 -1.11 -0.39
N PHE A 190 13.40 -1.19 -1.63
CA PHE A 190 13.56 -0.11 -2.59
C PHE A 190 12.42 0.91 -2.47
N GLY A 191 12.77 2.18 -2.56
CA GLY A 191 11.82 3.29 -2.57
C GLY A 191 12.26 4.34 -3.57
N HIS A 192 11.37 4.71 -4.50
CA HIS A 192 11.69 5.68 -5.53
C HIS A 192 10.92 6.98 -5.32
N LYS A 193 11.67 8.08 -5.11
CA LYS A 193 11.15 9.44 -5.18
C LYS A 193 11.30 9.94 -6.62
N PRO A 194 10.23 9.97 -7.43
CA PRO A 194 10.34 10.43 -8.81
C PRO A 194 10.62 11.94 -8.92
N SER A 195 10.91 12.37 -10.14
CA SER A 195 10.96 13.78 -10.52
C SER A 195 9.64 14.48 -10.18
N MET A 196 9.73 15.68 -9.62
CA MET A 196 8.55 16.47 -9.26
C MET A 196 7.68 16.73 -10.50
N GLY A 197 6.36 16.55 -10.36
CA GLY A 197 5.39 16.82 -11.42
C GLY A 197 5.09 15.66 -12.38
N ILE A 198 5.85 14.55 -12.35
CA ILE A 198 5.60 13.42 -13.27
C ILE A 198 4.38 12.58 -12.85
N LEU A 199 4.08 12.50 -11.55
CA LEU A 199 2.92 11.81 -11.00
C LEU A 199 1.98 12.81 -10.32
N PRO A 200 0.71 12.93 -10.76
CA PRO A 200 -0.27 13.78 -10.10
C PRO A 200 -0.64 13.26 -8.71
N THR A 201 -0.78 14.16 -7.74
CA THR A 201 -1.10 13.85 -6.33
C THR A 201 -2.59 14.01 -5.99
N LEU A 202 -3.47 14.10 -7.01
CA LEU A 202 -4.91 14.28 -6.84
C LEU A 202 -5.51 13.12 -6.03
N GLY A 203 -6.15 13.47 -4.90
CA GLY A 203 -6.69 12.51 -3.93
C GLY A 203 -5.66 11.93 -2.96
N CYS A 204 -4.45 12.49 -2.91
CA CYS A 204 -3.43 12.17 -1.90
C CYS A 204 -3.03 13.41 -1.07
N ALA A 205 -3.73 14.53 -1.23
CA ALA A 205 -3.49 15.80 -0.51
C ALA A 205 -4.33 15.89 0.77
N PHE A 206 -3.87 16.70 1.72
CA PHE A 206 -4.54 16.89 3.00
C PHE A 206 -5.96 17.43 2.76
N PRO A 207 -6.99 16.97 3.51
CA PRO A 207 -8.35 17.50 3.35
C PRO A 207 -8.41 19.03 3.45
N GLY A 208 -9.01 19.69 2.45
CA GLY A 208 -9.03 21.15 2.34
C GLY A 208 -7.74 21.78 1.77
N GLY A 209 -6.72 20.98 1.46
CA GLY A 209 -5.53 21.42 0.75
C GLY A 209 -5.82 21.64 -0.73
N HIS A 210 -5.71 22.89 -1.19
CA HIS A 210 -5.94 23.27 -2.59
C HIS A 210 -4.64 23.42 -3.40
N VAL A 211 -3.49 23.49 -2.72
CA VAL A 211 -2.18 23.68 -3.33
C VAL A 211 -1.30 22.51 -2.91
N PRO A 212 -0.65 21.79 -3.86
CA PRO A 212 0.30 20.76 -3.51
C PRO A 212 1.49 21.42 -2.77
N PRO A 213 1.94 20.88 -1.63
CA PRO A 213 3.13 21.40 -0.98
C PRO A 213 4.34 21.25 -1.92
N ASP A 214 5.23 22.24 -1.89
CA ASP A 214 6.46 22.22 -2.67
C ASP A 214 7.22 20.90 -2.43
N ILE A 215 7.90 20.43 -3.47
CA ILE A 215 8.72 19.20 -3.51
C ILE A 215 8.02 17.86 -3.18
N SER A 216 6.73 17.87 -2.83
CA SER A 216 5.96 16.67 -2.53
C SER A 216 5.65 15.86 -3.78
N VAL A 217 5.91 14.55 -3.71
CA VAL A 217 5.60 13.58 -4.76
C VAL A 217 4.98 12.31 -4.17
N ILE A 218 4.31 11.54 -5.02
CA ILE A 218 3.98 10.14 -4.76
C ILE A 218 4.98 9.24 -5.50
N GLY A 219 5.19 8.02 -5.01
CA GLY A 219 6.12 7.08 -5.63
C GLY A 219 6.00 5.66 -5.09
N PRO A 220 6.57 4.67 -5.79
CA PRO A 220 6.49 3.27 -5.40
C PRO A 220 7.50 2.89 -4.32
N LEU A 221 7.15 1.85 -3.56
CA LEU A 221 8.06 1.04 -2.75
C LEU A 221 7.94 -0.42 -3.21
N ALA A 222 9.05 -1.15 -3.29
CA ALA A 222 9.11 -2.54 -3.75
C ALA A 222 10.25 -3.33 -3.10
#